data_AF-D5KJU2-F1
#
_entry.id   AF-D5KJU2-F1
#
_cell.length_a   1.000
_cell.length_b   1.000
_cell.length_c   1.000
_cell.angle_alpha   90.00
_cell.angle_beta   90.00
_cell.angle_gamma   90.00
#
_symmetry.space_group_name_H-M   'P 1'
#
loop_
_entity.id
_entity.type
_entity.pdbx_description
1 polymer ?
#
loop_
_entity_poly.entity_id
_entity_poly.type
_entity_poly.pdbx_seq_one_letter_code
_entity_poly.pdbx_strand_id
1 'polypeptide(L)'
;FYDWYCDLPAASPQTWGEQTDVPESADWYNSTYIIITGANLPMTRTPDAHFASEVRYKGAKIVAMAPDYAEFCKFSDLWMPIRQGTDSAAFLAMGHVALKEYYIDKQDPYFQEYAQKYTDLPMQVMLRKHGDAYVSDRFLRASDFDNALGETNNPDWKTIVYDEVKKAFVAPNGSIGFRWGEDGKWNLLAKNAATQEDIVAELSCIDNLDSVVSVGFPHFNLGEDELLFRNVPVRKVKLANGEEALVTSVFDMQVAQYGIDRKLGGGNVAQSYSDANVAYTPAWAEKVTGVKAAGIERTGREFAYNASKTKGKSMVIMGAAINHWYHNDLAYRSIMNLLHMCGCVGQSGGGWAHYVGQE
;
A
#
# COMPACT_ATOMS: atom_id res chain seq x y z
N PHE A 1 -13.88 -13.19 -20.23
CA PHE A 1 -14.73 -14.01 -19.35
C PHE A 1 -14.41 -13.71 -17.88
N TYR A 2 -13.13 -13.69 -17.48
CA TYR A 2 -12.69 -13.36 -16.13
C TYR A 2 -13.15 -11.96 -15.66
N ASP A 3 -13.05 -10.97 -16.55
CA ASP A 3 -13.60 -9.63 -16.40
C ASP A 3 -15.13 -9.62 -16.24
N TRP A 4 -15.84 -10.33 -17.12
CA TRP A 4 -17.30 -10.40 -17.15
C TRP A 4 -17.89 -11.02 -15.89
N TYR A 5 -17.23 -12.03 -15.31
CA TYR A 5 -17.67 -12.66 -14.06
C TYR A 5 -17.35 -11.85 -12.82
N CYS A 6 -16.64 -10.71 -12.96
CA CYS A 6 -16.12 -9.93 -11.85
C CYS A 6 -15.13 -10.74 -11.00
N ASP A 7 -14.47 -11.73 -11.61
CA ASP A 7 -13.41 -12.52 -10.99
C ASP A 7 -12.04 -11.82 -11.14
N LEU A 8 -11.84 -11.06 -12.23
CA LEU A 8 -10.67 -10.20 -12.43
C LEU A 8 -10.62 -9.10 -11.34
N PRO A 9 -9.62 -9.10 -10.45
CA PRO A 9 -9.44 -8.00 -9.52
C PRO A 9 -8.70 -6.86 -10.24
N ALA A 10 -9.41 -5.80 -10.63
CA ALA A 10 -8.84 -4.68 -11.38
C ALA A 10 -7.61 -4.04 -10.68
N ALA A 11 -7.53 -4.17 -9.36
CA ALA A 11 -6.37 -3.75 -8.55
C ALA A 11 -5.06 -4.49 -8.87
N SER A 12 -5.11 -5.75 -9.34
CA SER A 12 -3.89 -6.52 -9.67
C SER A 12 -3.16 -5.92 -10.87
N PRO A 13 -3.81 -5.70 -12.04
CA PRO A 13 -3.17 -4.99 -13.15
C PRO A 13 -2.73 -3.56 -12.80
N GLN A 14 -3.48 -2.86 -11.94
CA GLN A 14 -3.11 -1.51 -11.48
C GLN A 14 -1.84 -1.50 -10.64
N THR A 15 -1.63 -2.50 -9.79
CA THR A 15 -0.54 -2.53 -8.79
C THR A 15 0.70 -3.22 -9.33
N TRP A 16 0.54 -4.33 -10.05
CA TRP A 16 1.65 -5.19 -10.48
C TRP A 16 1.77 -5.34 -11.99
N GLY A 17 0.81 -4.83 -12.77
CA GLY A 17 0.77 -5.07 -14.21
C GLY A 17 0.51 -6.54 -14.58
N GLU A 18 -0.09 -7.29 -13.66
CA GLU A 18 -0.38 -8.73 -13.77
C GLU A 18 -1.89 -8.98 -13.72
N GLN A 19 -2.40 -9.92 -14.52
CA GLN A 19 -3.81 -10.31 -14.52
C GLN A 19 -4.21 -10.82 -13.14
N THR A 20 -3.61 -11.92 -12.70
CA THR A 20 -3.72 -12.50 -11.35
C THR A 20 -2.60 -13.53 -11.22
N ASP A 21 -1.85 -13.47 -10.12
CA ASP A 21 -0.94 -14.52 -9.69
C ASP A 21 -0.98 -14.56 -8.16
N VAL A 22 -1.11 -15.76 -7.60
CA VAL A 22 -1.43 -15.97 -6.17
C VAL A 22 -0.68 -17.18 -5.61
N PRO A 23 -0.39 -17.20 -4.30
CA PRO A 23 0.19 -18.38 -3.67
C PRO A 23 -0.73 -19.59 -3.82
N GLU A 24 -0.14 -20.79 -3.88
CA GLU A 24 -0.88 -22.05 -3.76
C GLU A 24 -1.45 -22.23 -2.34
N SER A 25 -2.48 -23.08 -2.19
CA SER A 25 -3.09 -23.36 -0.89
C SER A 25 -2.13 -23.99 0.12
N ALA A 26 -1.16 -24.78 -0.35
CA ALA A 26 -0.10 -25.31 0.50
C ALA A 26 0.74 -24.21 1.16
N ASP A 27 0.89 -23.04 0.53
CA ASP A 27 1.65 -21.93 1.10
C ASP A 27 0.91 -21.22 2.23
N TRP A 28 -0.41 -21.42 2.38
CA TRP A 28 -1.14 -20.98 3.58
C TRP A 28 -0.53 -21.59 4.84
N TYR A 29 -0.01 -22.83 4.75
CA TYR A 29 0.64 -23.52 5.85
C TYR A 29 2.00 -22.90 6.25
N ASN A 30 2.60 -22.11 5.37
CA ASN A 30 3.81 -21.35 5.66
C ASN A 30 3.55 -20.04 6.40
N SER A 31 2.30 -19.56 6.38
CA SER A 31 1.89 -18.35 7.10
C SER A 31 1.84 -18.55 8.61
N THR A 32 2.00 -17.46 9.35
CA THR A 32 1.83 -17.44 10.82
C THR A 32 0.76 -16.45 11.28
N TYR A 33 0.21 -15.65 10.36
CA TYR A 33 -0.94 -14.78 10.62
C TYR A 33 -1.77 -14.62 9.35
N ILE A 34 -3.03 -15.04 9.39
CA ILE A 34 -3.93 -15.03 8.24
C ILE A 34 -5.17 -14.20 8.57
N ILE A 35 -5.49 -13.23 7.71
CA ILE A 35 -6.82 -12.62 7.67
C ILE A 35 -7.59 -13.30 6.53
N ILE A 36 -8.77 -13.83 6.81
CA ILE A 36 -9.68 -14.36 5.80
C ILE A 36 -10.84 -13.37 5.69
N THR A 37 -11.05 -12.79 4.51
CA THR A 37 -12.13 -11.83 4.27
C THR A 37 -12.80 -12.08 2.91
N GLY A 38 -14.13 -12.22 2.91
CA GLY A 38 -14.90 -12.44 1.68
C GLY A 38 -14.57 -13.71 0.87
N ALA A 39 -13.94 -14.70 1.50
CA ALA A 39 -13.69 -16.03 0.95
C ALA A 39 -14.20 -17.10 1.91
N ASN A 40 -15.33 -17.75 1.58
CA ASN A 40 -15.90 -18.79 2.43
C ASN A 40 -15.23 -20.15 2.17
N LEU A 41 -13.97 -20.29 2.60
CA LEU A 41 -13.09 -21.40 2.23
C LEU A 41 -13.71 -22.81 2.36
N PRO A 42 -14.41 -23.18 3.45
CA PRO A 42 -15.01 -24.52 3.54
C PRO A 42 -16.06 -24.81 2.45
N MET A 43 -16.73 -23.76 1.94
CA MET A 43 -17.77 -23.85 0.91
C MET A 43 -17.23 -23.64 -0.51
N THR A 44 -16.32 -22.69 -0.71
CA THR A 44 -15.86 -22.26 -2.05
C THR A 44 -14.45 -22.74 -2.40
N ARG A 45 -13.75 -23.35 -1.44
CA ARG A 45 -12.39 -23.92 -1.55
C ARG A 45 -12.27 -25.19 -0.71
N THR A 46 -13.35 -25.98 -0.66
CA THR A 46 -13.46 -27.21 0.15
C THR A 46 -12.23 -28.13 0.09
N PRO A 47 -11.65 -28.45 -1.09
CA PRO A 47 -10.48 -29.34 -1.14
C PRO A 47 -9.23 -28.75 -0.47
N ASP A 48 -9.13 -27.43 -0.36
CA ASP A 48 -7.97 -26.72 0.20
C ASP A 48 -8.19 -26.25 1.64
N ALA A 49 -9.44 -26.28 2.13
CA ALA A 49 -9.82 -25.73 3.44
C ALA A 49 -9.06 -26.37 4.61
N HIS A 50 -8.57 -27.61 4.44
CA HIS A 50 -7.78 -28.28 5.47
C HIS A 50 -6.50 -27.50 5.80
N PHE A 51 -5.81 -26.89 4.83
CA PHE A 51 -4.60 -26.11 5.08
C PHE A 51 -4.82 -24.95 6.05
N ALA A 52 -5.94 -24.22 5.90
CA ALA A 52 -6.31 -23.14 6.80
C ALA A 52 -6.64 -23.67 8.21
N SER A 53 -7.24 -24.85 8.33
CA SER A 53 -7.52 -25.45 9.63
C SER A 53 -6.27 -26.02 10.33
N GLU A 54 -5.36 -26.62 9.56
CA GLU A 54 -4.18 -27.34 10.05
C GLU A 54 -3.05 -26.39 10.42
N VAL A 55 -2.88 -25.27 9.71
CA VAL A 55 -1.84 -24.27 10.04
C VAL A 55 -2.02 -23.68 11.43
N ARG A 56 -3.24 -23.70 11.97
CA ARG A 56 -3.53 -23.30 13.34
C ARG A 56 -2.82 -24.19 14.36
N TYR A 57 -2.65 -25.48 14.07
CA TYR A 57 -1.88 -26.39 14.94
C TYR A 57 -0.38 -26.08 14.95
N LYS A 58 0.12 -25.42 13.90
CA LYS A 58 1.48 -24.84 13.84
C LYS A 58 1.58 -23.52 14.62
N GLY A 59 0.48 -23.00 15.14
CA GLY A 59 0.41 -21.78 15.93
C GLY A 59 0.08 -20.52 15.13
N ALA A 60 -0.32 -20.64 13.86
CA ALA A 60 -0.80 -19.50 13.10
C ALA A 60 -2.12 -18.99 13.64
N LYS A 61 -2.24 -17.67 13.74
CA LYS A 61 -3.50 -17.00 14.14
C LYS A 61 -4.35 -16.71 12.91
N ILE A 62 -5.65 -16.95 13.00
CA ILE A 62 -6.63 -16.64 11.94
C ILE A 62 -7.65 -15.62 12.43
N VAL A 63 -7.81 -14.54 11.67
CA VAL A 63 -8.87 -13.55 11.84
C VAL A 63 -9.85 -13.68 10.69
N ALA A 64 -11.13 -13.87 11.00
CA ALA A 64 -12.21 -13.86 10.01
C ALA A 64 -12.91 -12.50 9.98
N MET A 65 -13.07 -11.92 8.80
CA MET A 65 -13.90 -10.74 8.57
C MET A 65 -15.07 -11.13 7.68
N ALA A 66 -16.28 -11.06 8.22
CA ALA A 66 -17.51 -11.38 7.49
C ALA A 66 -18.71 -10.66 8.13
N PRO A 67 -19.69 -10.17 7.34
CA PRO A 67 -20.91 -9.55 7.86
C PRO A 67 -21.80 -10.55 8.62
N ASP A 68 -21.81 -11.80 8.19
CA ASP A 68 -22.53 -12.92 8.76
C ASP A 68 -21.58 -13.90 9.46
N TYR A 69 -22.13 -14.83 10.24
CA TYR A 69 -21.36 -15.91 10.86
C TYR A 69 -21.16 -17.05 9.85
N ALA A 70 -20.36 -16.78 8.80
CA ALA A 70 -20.06 -17.71 7.72
C ALA A 70 -19.24 -18.93 8.21
N GLU A 71 -19.16 -19.99 7.40
CA GLU A 71 -18.56 -21.26 7.82
C GLU A 71 -17.10 -21.12 8.26
N PHE A 72 -16.32 -20.27 7.58
CA PHE A 72 -14.93 -20.03 7.92
C PHE A 72 -14.74 -19.30 9.27
N CYS A 73 -15.75 -18.56 9.76
CA CYS A 73 -15.69 -17.89 11.07
C CYS A 73 -15.52 -18.89 12.20
N LYS A 74 -16.13 -20.07 12.09
CA LYS A 74 -16.05 -21.16 13.08
C LYS A 74 -14.61 -21.61 13.36
N PHE A 75 -13.71 -21.45 12.39
CA PHE A 75 -12.32 -21.90 12.47
C PHE A 75 -11.34 -20.76 12.79
N SER A 76 -11.83 -19.53 12.97
CA SER A 76 -11.01 -18.37 13.30
C SER A 76 -10.81 -18.20 14.81
N ASP A 77 -9.75 -17.50 15.19
CA ASP A 77 -9.48 -17.13 16.59
C ASP A 77 -10.13 -15.78 16.95
N LEU A 78 -10.54 -15.00 15.94
CA LEU A 78 -11.28 -13.76 16.07
C LEU A 78 -12.21 -13.60 14.85
N TRP A 79 -13.48 -13.32 15.11
CA TRP A 79 -14.43 -12.88 14.09
C TRP A 79 -14.73 -11.39 14.24
N MET A 80 -14.62 -10.65 13.13
CA MET A 80 -15.04 -9.25 13.00
C MET A 80 -16.32 -9.17 12.14
N PRO A 81 -17.49 -8.87 12.75
CA PRO A 81 -18.76 -8.71 12.04
C PRO A 81 -18.80 -7.38 11.28
N ILE A 82 -18.13 -7.32 10.13
CA ILE A 82 -17.98 -6.10 9.34
C ILE A 82 -19.22 -5.80 8.51
N ARG A 83 -19.67 -4.55 8.45
CA ARG A 83 -20.70 -4.14 7.49
C ARG A 83 -20.21 -4.40 6.07
N GLN A 84 -20.98 -5.14 5.30
CA GLN A 84 -20.65 -5.53 3.93
C GLN A 84 -20.36 -4.32 3.04
N GLY A 85 -19.28 -4.38 2.26
CA GLY A 85 -18.86 -3.30 1.37
C GLY A 85 -18.09 -2.16 2.06
N THR A 86 -17.79 -2.29 3.36
CA THR A 86 -17.00 -1.30 4.12
C THR A 86 -15.61 -1.78 4.53
N ASP A 87 -15.18 -2.95 4.01
CA ASP A 87 -13.90 -3.59 4.30
C ASP A 87 -12.70 -2.67 4.12
N SER A 88 -12.74 -1.82 3.09
CA SER A 88 -11.69 -0.84 2.82
C SER A 88 -11.42 0.08 4.01
N ALA A 89 -12.45 0.50 4.75
CA ALA A 89 -12.27 1.36 5.92
C ALA A 89 -11.53 0.64 7.06
N ALA A 90 -11.77 -0.66 7.27
CA ALA A 90 -11.05 -1.45 8.25
C ALA A 90 -9.58 -1.62 7.86
N PHE A 91 -9.29 -1.98 6.60
CA PHE A 91 -7.91 -2.16 6.12
C PHE A 91 -7.13 -0.84 6.05
N LEU A 92 -7.77 0.27 5.71
CA LEU A 92 -7.16 1.61 5.81
C LEU A 92 -6.78 1.94 7.27
N ALA A 93 -7.62 1.60 8.24
CA ALA A 93 -7.29 1.80 9.65
C ALA A 93 -6.22 0.82 10.18
N MET A 94 -6.18 -0.42 9.69
CA MET A 94 -5.07 -1.34 9.98
C MET A 94 -3.75 -0.80 9.40
N GLY A 95 -3.78 -0.28 8.18
CA GLY A 95 -2.64 0.36 7.52
C GLY A 95 -2.17 1.63 8.24
N HIS A 96 -3.10 2.42 8.81
CA HIS A 96 -2.76 3.58 9.65
C HIS A 96 -1.90 3.16 10.84
N VAL A 97 -2.32 2.11 11.55
CA VAL A 97 -1.57 1.55 12.69
C VAL A 97 -0.21 1.01 12.25
N ALA A 98 -0.16 0.26 11.14
CA ALA A 98 1.09 -0.30 10.61
C ALA A 98 2.09 0.80 10.21
N LEU A 99 1.67 1.80 9.44
CA LEU A 99 2.50 2.95 9.06
C LEU A 99 2.98 3.72 10.29
N LYS A 100 2.07 4.09 11.20
CA LYS A 100 2.41 4.88 12.38
C LYS A 100 3.45 4.16 13.23
N GLU A 101 3.19 2.90 13.59
CA GLU A 101 4.07 2.20 14.52
C GLU A 101 5.38 1.74 13.87
N TYR A 102 5.36 1.30 12.60
CA TYR A 102 6.52 0.64 12.00
C TYR A 102 7.30 1.50 11.00
N TYR A 103 6.71 2.51 10.39
CA TYR A 103 7.44 3.43 9.50
C TYR A 103 7.77 4.77 10.16
N ILE A 104 6.96 5.23 11.12
CA ILE A 104 7.21 6.52 11.79
C ILE A 104 7.89 6.31 13.14
N ASP A 105 7.29 5.52 14.04
CA ASP A 105 7.76 5.45 15.42
C ASP A 105 8.95 4.49 15.60
N LYS A 106 8.89 3.29 15.01
CA LYS A 106 9.96 2.25 15.14
C LYS A 106 10.95 2.23 13.98
N GLN A 107 10.52 2.61 12.78
CA GLN A 107 11.28 2.50 11.53
C GLN A 107 11.89 1.09 11.32
N ASP A 108 11.02 0.08 11.23
CA ASP A 108 11.41 -1.33 11.11
C ASP A 108 12.32 -1.57 9.89
N PRO A 109 13.56 -2.08 10.08
CA PRO A 109 14.52 -2.19 8.98
C PRO A 109 14.06 -3.08 7.82
N TYR A 110 13.31 -4.15 8.10
CA TYR A 110 12.82 -5.04 7.06
C TYR A 110 11.75 -4.36 6.21
N PHE A 111 10.83 -3.62 6.84
CA PHE A 111 9.81 -2.86 6.12
C PHE A 111 10.40 -1.70 5.32
N GLN A 112 11.36 -0.96 5.89
CA GLN A 112 12.06 0.12 5.19
C GLN A 112 12.77 -0.39 3.93
N GLU A 113 13.55 -1.47 4.06
CA GLU A 113 14.25 -2.08 2.93
C GLU A 113 13.27 -2.59 1.86
N TYR A 114 12.17 -3.22 2.27
CA TYR A 114 11.15 -3.71 1.35
C TYR A 114 10.51 -2.56 0.57
N ALA A 115 10.06 -1.52 1.27
CA ALA A 115 9.44 -0.33 0.67
C ALA A 115 10.38 0.34 -0.34
N GLN A 116 11.66 0.51 0.01
CA GLN A 116 12.65 1.13 -0.86
C GLN A 116 12.89 0.35 -2.16
N LYS A 117 12.85 -0.98 -2.12
CA LYS A 117 13.25 -1.84 -3.26
C LYS A 117 12.10 -2.28 -4.13
N TYR A 118 10.94 -2.56 -3.53
CA TYR A 118 9.87 -3.33 -4.18
C TYR A 118 8.58 -2.55 -4.36
N THR A 119 8.57 -1.26 -4.03
CA THR A 119 7.40 -0.40 -4.19
C THR A 119 7.76 0.90 -4.91
N ASP A 120 6.75 1.65 -5.33
CA ASP A 120 6.90 3.00 -5.83
C ASP A 120 6.93 4.07 -4.72
N LEU A 121 6.94 3.68 -3.43
CA LEU A 121 7.01 4.59 -2.29
C LEU A 121 8.13 5.66 -2.38
N PRO A 122 9.37 5.37 -2.84
CA PRO A 122 10.39 6.40 -2.99
C PRO A 122 10.24 7.26 -4.27
N MET A 123 9.36 6.88 -5.20
CA MET A 123 9.20 7.59 -6.47
C MET A 123 8.62 8.99 -6.23
N GLN A 124 9.10 9.96 -7.00
CA GLN A 124 8.73 11.37 -6.85
C GLN A 124 7.48 11.69 -7.69
N VAL A 125 6.49 12.31 -7.05
CA VAL A 125 5.29 12.83 -7.69
C VAL A 125 5.34 14.35 -7.73
N MET A 126 4.85 14.93 -8.82
CA MET A 126 4.70 16.38 -8.95
C MET A 126 3.41 16.84 -8.27
N LEU A 127 3.43 18.06 -7.75
CA LEU A 127 2.24 18.72 -7.18
C LEU A 127 1.79 19.87 -8.06
N ARG A 128 0.49 19.90 -8.35
CA ARG A 128 -0.18 20.96 -9.12
C ARG A 128 -0.94 21.87 -8.18
N LYS A 129 -0.87 23.19 -8.42
CA LYS A 129 -1.62 24.19 -7.65
C LYS A 129 -3.14 23.99 -7.81
N HIS A 130 -3.87 24.12 -6.71
CA HIS A 130 -5.33 24.03 -6.63
C HIS A 130 -5.86 25.01 -5.58
N GLY A 131 -6.31 26.19 -6.02
CA GLY A 131 -6.64 27.30 -5.12
C GLY A 131 -5.41 27.76 -4.34
N ASP A 132 -5.54 27.82 -3.01
CA ASP A 132 -4.45 28.14 -2.07
C ASP A 132 -3.65 26.90 -1.61
N ALA A 133 -3.97 25.72 -2.15
CA ALA A 133 -3.36 24.44 -1.82
C ALA A 133 -2.81 23.75 -3.08
N TYR A 134 -2.44 22.46 -2.92
CA TYR A 134 -1.95 21.60 -3.99
C TYR A 134 -2.75 20.31 -4.07
N VAL A 135 -2.64 19.62 -5.21
CA VAL A 135 -3.13 18.25 -5.41
C VAL A 135 -2.04 17.45 -6.13
N SER A 136 -2.10 16.12 -6.02
CA SER A 136 -1.21 15.25 -6.78
C SER A 136 -1.38 15.45 -8.29
N ASP A 137 -0.28 15.46 -9.01
CA ASP A 137 -0.21 15.35 -10.46
C ASP A 137 0.45 14.02 -10.85
N ARG A 138 1.05 13.94 -12.04
CA ARG A 138 1.82 12.78 -12.50
C ARG A 138 3.13 12.58 -11.72
N PHE A 139 3.69 11.38 -11.87
CA PHE A 139 5.08 11.10 -11.51
C PHE A 139 6.05 12.03 -12.26
N LEU A 140 7.12 12.42 -11.56
CA LEU A 140 8.30 13.03 -12.14
C LEU A 140 9.03 12.00 -13.02
N ARG A 141 9.44 12.42 -14.22
CA ARG A 141 10.06 11.57 -15.24
C ARG A 141 11.48 12.04 -15.55
N ALA A 142 12.29 11.15 -16.12
CA ALA A 142 13.62 11.53 -16.57
C ALA A 142 13.59 12.69 -17.57
N SER A 143 12.60 12.71 -18.48
CA SER A 143 12.42 13.80 -19.45
C SER A 143 12.11 15.17 -18.86
N ASP A 144 11.77 15.25 -17.57
CA ASP A 144 11.55 16.52 -16.88
C ASP A 144 12.83 17.26 -16.51
N PHE A 145 14.00 16.60 -16.61
CA PHE A 145 15.30 17.17 -16.28
C PHE A 145 16.12 17.51 -17.51
N ASP A 146 17.05 18.46 -17.37
CA ASP A 146 18.05 18.77 -18.40
C ASP A 146 18.81 17.52 -18.83
N ASN A 147 18.98 17.34 -20.15
CA ASN A 147 19.58 16.15 -20.77
C ASN A 147 18.94 14.81 -20.34
N ALA A 148 17.69 14.85 -19.86
CA ALA A 148 16.92 13.69 -19.41
C ALA A 148 17.65 12.78 -18.40
N LEU A 149 18.48 13.35 -17.51
CA LEU A 149 19.37 12.61 -16.60
C LEU A 149 20.29 11.59 -17.29
N GLY A 150 20.63 11.82 -18.56
CA GLY A 150 21.45 10.92 -19.36
C GLY A 150 20.69 9.77 -20.03
N GLU A 151 19.37 9.69 -19.84
CA GLU A 151 18.53 8.65 -20.44
C GLU A 151 18.07 9.05 -21.85
N THR A 152 18.60 8.38 -22.87
CA THR A 152 18.31 8.69 -24.28
C THR A 152 17.15 7.87 -24.87
N ASN A 153 16.88 6.68 -24.31
CA ASN A 153 15.75 5.83 -24.70
C ASN A 153 14.58 6.01 -23.72
N ASN A 154 13.37 6.22 -24.26
CA ASN A 154 12.11 6.35 -23.54
C ASN A 154 12.14 7.17 -22.21
N PRO A 155 12.73 8.39 -22.19
CA PRO A 155 12.88 9.17 -20.95
C PRO A 155 11.55 9.56 -20.30
N ASP A 156 10.47 9.71 -21.08
CA ASP A 156 9.12 9.97 -20.57
C ASP A 156 8.55 8.83 -19.73
N TRP A 157 9.11 7.62 -19.83
CA TRP A 157 8.61 6.39 -19.19
C TRP A 157 9.47 5.93 -18.02
N LYS A 158 10.43 6.76 -17.59
CA LYS A 158 11.38 6.46 -16.50
C LYS A 158 11.09 7.34 -15.29
N THR A 159 10.59 6.74 -14.22
CA THR A 159 10.25 7.43 -12.96
C THR A 159 11.51 7.77 -12.18
N ILE A 160 11.41 8.75 -11.28
CA ILE A 160 12.56 9.33 -10.57
C ILE A 160 12.46 9.09 -9.06
N VAL A 161 13.60 8.78 -8.44
CA VAL A 161 13.79 8.77 -6.98
C VAL A 161 14.82 9.82 -6.58
N TYR A 162 14.87 10.16 -5.29
CA TYR A 162 15.98 10.91 -4.71
C TYR A 162 16.97 9.92 -4.07
N ASP A 163 18.22 9.91 -4.52
CA ASP A 163 19.29 9.11 -3.93
C ASP A 163 19.86 9.83 -2.70
N GLU A 164 19.69 9.24 -1.52
CA GLU A 164 20.16 9.84 -0.27
C GLU A 164 21.69 9.82 -0.12
N VAL A 165 22.40 8.96 -0.87
CA VAL A 165 23.87 8.87 -0.79
C VAL A 165 24.50 10.01 -1.58
N LYS A 166 24.10 10.17 -2.85
CA LYS A 166 24.61 11.22 -3.73
C LYS A 166 23.89 12.56 -3.56
N LYS A 167 22.78 12.60 -2.81
CA LYS A 167 21.92 13.78 -2.62
C LYS A 167 21.47 14.37 -3.96
N ALA A 168 20.94 13.51 -4.82
CA ALA A 168 20.54 13.87 -6.18
C ALA A 168 19.32 13.09 -6.66
N PHE A 169 18.57 13.68 -7.59
CA PHE A 169 17.53 12.96 -8.33
C PHE A 169 18.16 12.03 -9.36
N VAL A 170 17.67 10.79 -9.43
CA VAL A 170 18.18 9.75 -10.34
C VAL A 170 17.02 8.94 -10.92
N ALA A 171 17.19 8.42 -12.13
CA ALA A 171 16.37 7.34 -12.65
C ALA A 171 16.91 6.01 -12.11
N PRO A 172 16.16 5.25 -11.29
CA PRO A 172 16.56 3.91 -10.89
C PRO A 172 16.31 2.93 -12.05
N ASN A 173 17.04 1.80 -12.05
CA ASN A 173 16.68 0.66 -12.91
C ASN A 173 15.21 0.22 -12.70
N GLY A 174 14.62 -0.44 -13.70
CA GLY A 174 13.38 -1.20 -13.55
C GLY A 174 12.08 -0.52 -14.01
N SER A 175 12.04 0.81 -14.14
CA SER A 175 10.87 1.50 -14.70
C SER A 175 10.57 1.05 -16.14
N ILE A 176 9.31 1.18 -16.58
CA ILE A 176 8.83 0.57 -17.83
C ILE A 176 9.57 1.05 -19.08
N GLY A 177 10.13 2.28 -19.06
CA GLY A 177 10.97 2.80 -20.14
C GLY A 177 12.26 2.00 -20.38
N PHE A 178 12.72 1.19 -19.42
CA PHE A 178 13.87 0.29 -19.60
C PHE A 178 13.51 -1.06 -20.21
N ARG A 179 12.21 -1.38 -20.35
CA ARG A 179 11.75 -2.69 -20.83
C ARG A 179 11.90 -2.86 -22.34
N TRP A 180 11.85 -1.76 -23.09
CA TRP A 180 11.79 -1.77 -24.55
C TRP A 180 12.80 -0.78 -25.13
N GLY A 181 13.39 -1.12 -26.28
CA GLY A 181 14.34 -0.25 -26.98
C GLY A 181 15.76 -0.26 -26.39
N GLU A 182 15.98 -0.93 -25.27
CA GLU A 182 17.28 -1.16 -24.63
C GLU A 182 17.25 -2.45 -23.78
N ASP A 183 18.42 -2.89 -23.30
CA ASP A 183 18.57 -4.13 -22.54
C ASP A 183 19.39 -3.94 -21.25
N GLY A 184 19.22 -4.85 -20.29
CA GLY A 184 20.09 -4.97 -19.10
C GLY A 184 19.71 -4.10 -17.91
N LYS A 185 18.79 -3.13 -18.05
CA LYS A 185 18.37 -2.22 -16.97
C LYS A 185 16.91 -2.41 -16.49
N TRP A 186 16.15 -3.30 -17.12
CA TRP A 186 14.81 -3.68 -16.63
C TRP A 186 14.91 -4.76 -15.53
N ASN A 187 15.30 -4.32 -14.33
CA ASN A 187 15.44 -5.13 -13.13
C ASN A 187 15.28 -4.25 -11.88
N LEU A 188 15.10 -4.88 -10.71
CA LEU A 188 14.92 -4.19 -9.42
C LEU A 188 16.24 -4.01 -8.64
N LEU A 189 17.38 -3.99 -9.33
CA LEU A 189 18.64 -3.66 -8.68
C LEU A 189 18.62 -2.17 -8.31
N ALA A 190 18.97 -1.85 -7.06
CA ALA A 190 19.04 -0.47 -6.57
C ALA A 190 20.25 0.26 -7.17
N LYS A 191 20.14 0.63 -8.44
CA LYS A 191 21.19 1.26 -9.24
C LYS A 191 20.69 2.51 -9.94
N ASN A 192 21.55 3.52 -10.03
CA ASN A 192 21.37 4.62 -10.95
C ASN A 192 21.48 4.07 -12.39
N ALA A 193 20.44 4.27 -13.20
CA ALA A 193 20.39 3.68 -14.53
C ALA A 193 21.48 4.21 -15.47
N ALA A 194 21.88 5.48 -15.35
CA ALA A 194 22.88 6.09 -16.20
C ALA A 194 24.31 5.63 -15.85
N THR A 195 24.63 5.52 -14.57
CA THR A 195 26.01 5.22 -14.10
C THR A 195 26.22 3.78 -13.64
N GLN A 196 25.13 3.05 -13.37
CA GLN A 196 25.10 1.71 -12.75
C GLN A 196 25.74 1.66 -11.34
N GLU A 197 26.01 2.80 -10.73
CA GLU A 197 26.40 2.91 -9.32
C GLU A 197 25.22 2.54 -8.42
N ASP A 198 25.51 1.95 -7.26
CA ASP A 198 24.49 1.62 -6.27
C ASP A 198 23.89 2.90 -5.67
N ILE A 199 22.58 2.87 -5.41
CA ILE A 199 21.83 4.00 -4.83
C ILE A 199 21.08 3.55 -3.57
N VAL A 200 20.69 4.51 -2.75
CA VAL A 200 19.68 4.29 -1.69
C VAL A 200 18.55 5.27 -1.92
N ALA A 201 17.37 4.75 -2.24
CA ALA A 201 16.21 5.58 -2.54
C ALA A 201 15.60 6.15 -1.24
N GLU A 202 15.57 7.48 -1.13
CA GLU A 202 14.98 8.20 0.01
C GLU A 202 13.45 7.99 0.00
N LEU A 203 12.89 7.51 1.11
CA LEU A 203 11.44 7.39 1.25
C LEU A 203 10.80 8.71 1.61
N SER A 204 11.42 9.54 2.45
CA SER A 204 10.81 10.80 2.90
C SER A 204 11.81 11.93 2.86
N CYS A 205 11.37 13.07 2.32
CA CYS A 205 12.18 14.29 2.34
C CYS A 205 12.04 15.08 3.66
N ILE A 206 11.36 14.55 4.67
CA ILE A 206 10.99 15.29 5.90
C ILE A 206 12.18 15.89 6.67
N ASP A 207 13.37 15.28 6.57
CA ASP A 207 14.57 15.80 7.23
C ASP A 207 15.37 16.79 6.36
N ASN A 208 14.99 16.95 5.09
CA ASN A 208 15.73 17.72 4.08
C ASN A 208 14.78 18.44 3.10
N LEU A 209 13.60 18.87 3.57
CA LEU A 209 12.57 19.53 2.78
C LEU A 209 12.89 21.00 2.51
N ASP A 210 12.38 21.55 1.41
CA ASP A 210 12.45 22.99 1.12
C ASP A 210 11.26 23.73 1.72
N SER A 211 10.08 23.09 1.76
CA SER A 211 8.88 23.65 2.38
C SER A 211 7.86 22.57 2.74
N VAL A 212 6.85 22.96 3.49
CA VAL A 212 5.67 22.14 3.77
C VAL A 212 4.48 22.81 3.08
N VAL A 213 3.69 22.02 2.34
CA VAL A 213 2.51 22.53 1.63
C VAL A 213 1.26 21.73 1.99
N SER A 214 0.10 22.39 1.91
CA SER A 214 -1.19 21.73 2.08
C SER A 214 -1.58 21.02 0.78
N VAL A 215 -1.85 19.72 0.87
CA VAL A 215 -2.27 18.87 -0.25
C VAL A 215 -3.67 18.35 0.01
N GLY A 216 -4.57 18.51 -0.97
CA GLY A 216 -5.93 18.01 -0.93
C GLY A 216 -6.01 16.56 -1.38
N PHE A 217 -6.63 15.72 -0.56
CA PHE A 217 -6.85 14.31 -0.83
C PHE A 217 -8.35 14.02 -0.96
N PRO A 218 -8.81 13.36 -2.04
CA PRO A 218 -10.22 13.09 -2.20
C PRO A 218 -10.71 12.10 -1.15
N HIS A 219 -11.90 12.34 -0.64
CA HIS A 219 -12.55 11.54 0.39
C HIS A 219 -14.03 11.39 0.07
N PHE A 220 -14.58 10.20 0.33
CA PHE A 220 -15.88 9.81 -0.20
C PHE A 220 -16.82 9.26 0.87
N ASN A 221 -16.49 9.43 2.16
CA ASN A 221 -17.40 8.99 3.21
C ASN A 221 -18.60 9.94 3.31
N LEU A 222 -19.81 9.39 3.31
CA LEU A 222 -21.04 10.18 3.30
C LEU A 222 -21.14 11.05 4.56
N GLY A 223 -21.40 12.35 4.35
CA GLY A 223 -21.55 13.32 5.44
C GLY A 223 -20.22 13.87 5.99
N GLU A 224 -19.09 13.56 5.35
CA GLU A 224 -17.77 14.14 5.63
C GLU A 224 -17.30 15.00 4.45
N ASP A 225 -16.27 15.82 4.66
CA ASP A 225 -15.72 16.70 3.62
C ASP A 225 -15.14 15.88 2.45
N GLU A 226 -15.43 16.29 1.21
CA GLU A 226 -15.00 15.55 0.00
C GLU A 226 -13.49 15.70 -0.30
N LEU A 227 -12.83 16.68 0.33
CA LEU A 227 -11.41 16.97 0.14
C LEU A 227 -10.73 17.21 1.48
N LEU A 228 -9.88 16.28 1.89
CA LEU A 228 -9.12 16.36 3.13
C LEU A 228 -7.78 17.02 2.86
N PHE A 229 -7.59 18.23 3.36
CA PHE A 229 -6.32 18.93 3.29
C PHE A 229 -5.37 18.47 4.38
N ARG A 230 -4.16 18.06 4.00
CA ARG A 230 -3.10 17.59 4.91
C ARG A 230 -1.74 18.10 4.45
N ASN A 231 -0.86 18.37 5.41
CA ASN A 231 0.46 18.93 5.13
C ASN A 231 1.44 17.84 4.69
N VAL A 232 2.19 18.12 3.63
CA VAL A 232 3.16 17.21 3.00
C VAL A 232 4.51 17.93 2.87
N PRO A 233 5.64 17.28 3.21
CA PRO A 233 6.96 17.85 2.99
C PRO A 233 7.31 17.77 1.50
N VAL A 234 7.91 18.82 0.95
CA VAL A 234 8.23 18.90 -0.48
C VAL A 234 9.64 19.38 -0.72
N ARG A 235 10.19 18.98 -1.86
CA ARG A 235 11.39 19.57 -2.48
C ARG A 235 10.98 20.41 -3.68
N LYS A 236 11.77 21.45 -3.96
CA LYS A 236 11.73 22.22 -5.19
C LYS A 236 12.67 21.59 -6.21
N VAL A 237 12.21 21.46 -7.43
CA VAL A 237 13.02 20.98 -8.55
C VAL A 237 12.90 21.94 -9.72
N LYS A 238 14.02 22.23 -10.38
CA LYS A 238 14.04 22.98 -11.63
C LYS A 238 13.86 22.00 -12.79
N LEU A 239 12.84 22.22 -13.60
CA LEU A 239 12.52 21.41 -14.77
C LEU A 239 13.34 21.87 -16.00
N ALA A 240 13.42 21.02 -17.02
CA ALA A 240 14.11 21.28 -18.28
C ALA A 240 13.57 22.51 -19.04
N ASN A 241 12.29 22.82 -18.86
CA ASN A 241 11.66 24.01 -19.44
C ASN A 241 12.02 25.31 -18.67
N GLY A 242 12.79 25.22 -17.59
CA GLY A 242 13.20 26.33 -16.73
C GLY A 242 12.26 26.66 -15.58
N GLU A 243 11.07 26.03 -15.52
CA GLU A 243 10.11 26.23 -14.43
C GLU A 243 10.55 25.54 -13.14
N GLU A 244 10.08 26.05 -11.99
CA GLU A 244 10.24 25.40 -10.69
C GLU A 244 8.96 24.60 -10.38
N ALA A 245 9.11 23.33 -10.00
CA ALA A 245 8.03 22.46 -9.56
C ALA A 245 8.23 22.00 -8.12
N LEU A 246 7.13 21.67 -7.45
CA LEU A 246 7.16 21.01 -6.15
C LEU A 246 6.97 19.51 -6.34
N VAL A 247 7.83 18.74 -5.68
CA VAL A 247 7.79 17.28 -5.70
C VAL A 247 7.85 16.72 -4.29
N THR A 248 7.30 15.53 -4.13
CA THR A 248 7.33 14.75 -2.88
C THR A 248 7.30 13.27 -3.22
N SER A 249 7.64 12.39 -2.29
CA SER A 249 7.59 10.95 -2.54
C SER A 249 6.15 10.40 -2.43
N VAL A 250 5.89 9.27 -3.08
CA VAL A 250 4.64 8.52 -2.88
C VAL A 250 4.48 8.13 -1.40
N PHE A 251 5.57 7.81 -0.69
CA PHE A 251 5.55 7.54 0.74
C PHE A 251 5.03 8.74 1.55
N ASP A 252 5.54 9.94 1.29
CA ASP A 252 5.09 11.15 1.98
C ASP A 252 3.61 11.44 1.71
N MET A 253 3.16 11.21 0.48
CA MET A 253 1.76 11.29 0.08
C MET A 253 0.91 10.22 0.76
N GLN A 254 1.40 8.99 0.89
CA GLN A 254 0.68 7.89 1.52
C GLN A 254 0.56 8.11 3.03
N VAL A 255 1.62 8.52 3.73
CA VAL A 255 1.54 8.83 5.17
C VAL A 255 0.56 9.97 5.43
N ALA A 256 0.57 11.00 4.58
CA ALA A 256 -0.45 12.05 4.62
C ALA A 256 -1.85 11.49 4.30
N GLN A 257 -2.03 10.66 3.28
CA GLN A 257 -3.32 10.03 2.95
C GLN A 257 -3.86 9.17 4.10
N TYR A 258 -3.01 8.63 4.96
CA TYR A 258 -3.44 7.86 6.14
C TYR A 258 -3.66 8.74 7.39
N GLY A 259 -3.50 10.07 7.30
CA GLY A 259 -3.81 10.99 8.39
C GLY A 259 -2.84 10.90 9.57
N ILE A 260 -1.59 10.54 9.32
CA ILE A 260 -0.58 10.38 10.37
C ILE A 260 0.15 11.71 10.61
N ASP A 261 0.12 12.18 11.85
CA ASP A 261 0.87 13.39 12.23
C ASP A 261 2.38 13.11 12.29
N ARG A 262 3.12 13.93 11.54
CA ARG A 262 4.58 13.98 11.51
C ARG A 262 5.14 15.33 11.96
N LYS A 263 4.36 16.10 12.72
CA LYS A 263 4.68 17.44 13.24
C LYS A 263 4.84 18.50 12.14
N LEU A 264 4.10 18.34 11.04
CA LEU A 264 4.08 19.27 9.91
C LEU A 264 2.98 20.33 10.05
N GLY A 265 2.18 20.27 11.11
CA GLY A 265 1.00 21.10 11.30
C GLY A 265 -0.13 20.77 10.32
N GLY A 266 -1.13 21.65 10.24
CA GLY A 266 -2.31 21.47 9.39
C GLY A 266 -3.46 20.72 10.09
N GLY A 267 -4.52 20.44 9.34
CA GLY A 267 -5.71 19.71 9.81
C GLY A 267 -5.74 18.25 9.35
N ASN A 268 -6.82 17.55 9.68
CA ASN A 268 -7.11 16.18 9.24
C ASN A 268 -6.03 15.13 9.57
N VAL A 269 -5.23 15.35 10.63
CA VAL A 269 -4.23 14.42 11.13
C VAL A 269 -4.57 13.95 12.54
N ALA A 270 -4.39 12.66 12.80
CA ALA A 270 -4.83 12.02 14.03
C ALA A 270 -3.84 12.27 15.17
N GLN A 271 -4.36 12.67 16.33
CA GLN A 271 -3.56 12.74 17.56
C GLN A 271 -3.48 11.38 18.27
N SER A 272 -4.46 10.50 18.03
CA SER A 272 -4.54 9.16 18.59
C SER A 272 -5.44 8.27 17.72
N TYR A 273 -5.37 6.96 17.95
CA TYR A 273 -6.27 6.00 17.31
C TYR A 273 -7.74 6.14 17.73
N SER A 274 -8.00 6.82 18.85
CA SER A 274 -9.33 7.13 19.35
C SER A 274 -9.98 8.35 18.69
N ASP A 275 -9.27 9.07 17.82
CA ASP A 275 -9.82 10.23 17.12
C ASP A 275 -10.76 9.79 16.00
N ALA A 276 -12.05 9.78 16.29
CA ALA A 276 -13.06 9.32 15.35
C ALA A 276 -13.43 10.37 14.27
N ASN A 277 -12.85 11.56 14.30
CA ASN A 277 -13.12 12.64 13.34
C ASN A 277 -12.05 12.74 12.25
N VAL A 278 -10.96 11.98 12.38
CA VAL A 278 -9.92 11.89 11.37
C VAL A 278 -10.10 10.60 10.57
N ALA A 279 -10.27 10.75 9.25
CA ALA A 279 -10.41 9.62 8.36
C ALA A 279 -9.25 8.61 8.51
N TYR A 280 -9.61 7.33 8.48
CA TYR A 280 -8.71 6.17 8.55
C TYR A 280 -8.05 5.89 9.90
N THR A 281 -8.48 6.51 11.00
CA THR A 281 -8.16 6.00 12.34
C THR A 281 -9.00 4.76 12.68
N PRO A 282 -8.58 3.91 13.63
CA PRO A 282 -9.42 2.83 14.15
C PRO A 282 -10.78 3.30 14.66
N ALA A 283 -10.87 4.45 15.34
CA ALA A 283 -12.14 4.99 15.82
C ALA A 283 -13.04 5.54 14.70
N TRP A 284 -12.46 6.10 13.63
CA TRP A 284 -13.23 6.45 12.43
C TRP A 284 -13.76 5.19 11.74
N ALA A 285 -12.92 4.17 11.59
CA ALA A 285 -13.33 2.92 10.95
C ALA A 285 -14.44 2.19 11.74
N GLU A 286 -14.50 2.31 13.07
CA GLU A 286 -15.63 1.78 13.85
C GLU A 286 -16.97 2.40 13.43
N LYS A 287 -17.03 3.71 13.16
CA LYS A 287 -18.24 4.39 12.69
C LYS A 287 -18.70 3.87 11.32
N VAL A 288 -17.73 3.65 10.42
CA VAL A 288 -18.00 3.23 9.03
C VAL A 288 -18.41 1.76 8.97
N THR A 289 -17.66 0.91 9.68
CA THR A 289 -17.74 -0.55 9.53
C THR A 289 -18.63 -1.24 10.56
N GLY A 290 -18.86 -0.60 11.71
CA GLY A 290 -19.47 -1.24 12.88
C GLY A 290 -18.55 -2.18 13.67
N VAL A 291 -17.33 -2.46 13.18
CA VAL A 291 -16.34 -3.27 13.90
C VAL A 291 -15.68 -2.42 14.98
N LYS A 292 -15.52 -2.97 16.19
CA LYS A 292 -14.89 -2.26 17.30
C LYS A 292 -13.47 -1.82 16.97
N ALA A 293 -13.15 -0.55 17.23
CA ALA A 293 -11.86 0.07 16.97
C ALA A 293 -10.72 -0.73 17.61
N ALA A 294 -10.92 -1.25 18.82
CA ALA A 294 -9.93 -2.10 19.50
C ALA A 294 -9.61 -3.40 18.73
N GLY A 295 -10.57 -3.97 18.01
CA GLY A 295 -10.36 -5.13 17.15
C GLY A 295 -9.52 -4.77 15.94
N ILE A 296 -9.88 -3.69 15.24
CA ILE A 296 -9.15 -3.17 14.06
C ILE A 296 -7.71 -2.81 14.44
N GLU A 297 -7.53 -2.06 15.52
CA GLU A 297 -6.22 -1.64 16.01
C GLU A 297 -5.36 -2.85 16.38
N ARG A 298 -5.91 -3.79 17.15
CA ARG A 298 -5.21 -5.01 17.55
C ARG A 298 -4.78 -5.83 16.35
N THR A 299 -5.67 -6.05 15.38
CA THR A 299 -5.35 -6.84 14.19
C THR A 299 -4.31 -6.15 13.33
N GLY A 300 -4.42 -4.85 13.06
CA GLY A 300 -3.39 -4.10 12.32
C GLY A 300 -2.01 -4.20 12.98
N ARG A 301 -1.95 -4.04 14.31
CA ARG A 301 -0.72 -4.17 15.09
C ARG A 301 -0.15 -5.58 15.07
N GLU A 302 -0.96 -6.60 15.34
CA GLU A 302 -0.50 -8.00 15.37
C GLU A 302 -0.06 -8.47 13.97
N PHE A 303 -0.78 -8.07 12.91
CA PHE A 303 -0.44 -8.39 11.53
C PHE A 303 0.94 -7.83 11.15
N ALA A 304 1.17 -6.54 11.42
CA ALA A 304 2.46 -5.89 11.19
C ALA A 304 3.57 -6.47 12.09
N TYR A 305 3.27 -6.73 13.36
CA TYR A 305 4.22 -7.38 14.27
C TYR A 305 4.67 -8.74 13.74
N ASN A 306 3.73 -9.60 13.34
CA ASN A 306 4.05 -10.91 12.80
C ASN A 306 4.91 -10.81 11.55
N ALA A 307 4.55 -9.94 10.61
CA ALA A 307 5.30 -9.74 9.37
C ALA A 307 6.73 -9.23 9.63
N SER A 308 6.90 -8.27 10.55
CA SER A 308 8.23 -7.78 10.98
C SER A 308 9.09 -8.92 11.55
N LYS A 309 8.52 -9.76 12.42
CA LYS A 309 9.27 -10.87 13.05
C LYS A 309 9.60 -12.01 12.11
N THR A 310 8.75 -12.25 11.12
CA THR A 310 8.87 -13.42 10.25
C THR A 310 9.38 -13.10 8.85
N LYS A 311 9.65 -11.80 8.59
CA LYS A 311 9.97 -11.27 7.27
C LYS A 311 8.88 -11.58 6.24
N GLY A 312 7.67 -11.11 6.55
CA GLY A 312 6.56 -11.05 5.60
C GLY A 312 5.54 -12.19 5.69
N LYS A 313 5.58 -13.09 6.68
CA LYS A 313 4.66 -14.25 6.77
C LYS A 313 3.27 -13.92 7.34
N SER A 314 2.70 -12.80 6.90
CA SER A 314 1.32 -12.42 7.13
C SER A 314 0.57 -12.41 5.79
N MET A 315 -0.59 -13.05 5.74
CA MET A 315 -1.35 -13.27 4.50
C MET A 315 -2.77 -12.75 4.64
N VAL A 316 -3.34 -12.25 3.54
CA VAL A 316 -4.79 -12.01 3.46
C VAL A 316 -5.37 -12.89 2.36
N ILE A 317 -6.27 -13.78 2.75
CA ILE A 317 -7.05 -14.63 1.85
C ILE A 317 -8.37 -13.92 1.55
N MET A 318 -8.65 -13.69 0.27
CA MET A 318 -9.85 -12.97 -0.17
C MET A 318 -10.49 -13.54 -1.44
N GLY A 319 -11.73 -13.17 -1.69
CA GLY A 319 -12.50 -13.66 -2.83
C GLY A 319 -13.67 -12.76 -3.22
N ALA A 320 -14.66 -13.37 -3.86
CA ALA A 320 -15.77 -12.66 -4.52
C ALA A 320 -16.54 -11.69 -3.62
N ALA A 321 -16.66 -11.92 -2.31
CA ALA A 321 -17.42 -10.99 -1.45
C ALA A 321 -16.72 -9.63 -1.27
N ILE A 322 -15.42 -9.54 -1.59
CA ILE A 322 -14.70 -8.27 -1.73
C ILE A 322 -14.72 -7.83 -3.20
N ASN A 323 -14.51 -8.76 -4.15
CA ASN A 323 -14.33 -8.42 -5.56
C ASN A 323 -15.61 -8.02 -6.30
N HIS A 324 -16.77 -8.49 -5.88
CA HIS A 324 -18.05 -8.26 -6.57
C HIS A 324 -18.73 -6.95 -6.15
N TRP A 325 -18.04 -6.08 -5.42
CA TRP A 325 -18.48 -4.72 -5.19
C TRP A 325 -18.05 -3.80 -6.33
N TYR A 326 -18.84 -2.77 -6.58
CA TYR A 326 -18.52 -1.77 -7.61
C TYR A 326 -17.15 -1.12 -7.41
N HIS A 327 -16.77 -0.87 -6.15
CA HIS A 327 -15.47 -0.32 -5.75
C HIS A 327 -14.48 -1.40 -5.28
N ASN A 328 -14.45 -2.55 -5.97
CA ASN A 328 -13.53 -3.65 -5.63
C ASN A 328 -12.06 -3.22 -5.68
N ASP A 329 -11.70 -2.32 -6.59
CA ASP A 329 -10.36 -1.79 -6.74
C ASP A 329 -9.88 -1.10 -5.45
N LEU A 330 -10.73 -0.28 -4.83
CA LEU A 330 -10.42 0.40 -3.57
C LEU A 330 -10.30 -0.60 -2.40
N ALA A 331 -11.19 -1.60 -2.36
CA ALA A 331 -11.13 -2.64 -1.33
C ALA A 331 -9.84 -3.47 -1.45
N TYR A 332 -9.51 -3.95 -2.64
CA TYR A 332 -8.28 -4.71 -2.90
C TYR A 332 -7.04 -3.87 -2.64
N ARG A 333 -6.99 -2.62 -3.10
CA ARG A 333 -5.83 -1.74 -2.87
C ARG A 333 -5.63 -1.43 -1.38
N SER A 334 -6.68 -1.33 -0.58
CA SER A 334 -6.54 -1.15 0.87
C SER A 334 -5.86 -2.35 1.55
N ILE A 335 -6.17 -3.57 1.09
CA ILE A 335 -5.54 -4.81 1.55
C ILE A 335 -4.10 -4.92 1.04
N MET A 336 -3.89 -4.68 -0.26
CA MET A 336 -2.58 -4.69 -0.89
C MET A 336 -1.66 -3.68 -0.23
N ASN A 337 -2.14 -2.48 0.11
CA ASN A 337 -1.35 -1.47 0.82
C ASN A 337 -0.83 -2.01 2.16
N LEU A 338 -1.67 -2.63 2.99
CA LEU A 338 -1.22 -3.24 4.24
C LEU A 338 -0.16 -4.32 4.00
N LEU A 339 -0.33 -5.15 2.97
CA LEU A 339 0.63 -6.20 2.61
C LEU A 339 1.98 -5.62 2.15
N HIS A 340 1.98 -4.58 1.32
CA HIS A 340 3.22 -3.90 0.88
C HIS A 340 3.90 -3.17 2.04
N MET A 341 3.13 -2.48 2.89
CA MET A 341 3.65 -1.84 4.11
C MET A 341 4.33 -2.87 5.02
N CYS A 342 3.78 -4.08 5.12
CA CYS A 342 4.32 -5.14 5.94
C CYS A 342 5.30 -6.08 5.20
N GLY A 343 5.70 -5.77 3.97
CA GLY A 343 6.65 -6.56 3.19
C GLY A 343 6.20 -7.97 2.80
N CYS A 344 4.91 -8.25 2.80
CA CYS A 344 4.39 -9.62 2.72
C CYS A 344 4.37 -10.20 1.29
N VAL A 345 4.21 -9.35 0.27
CA VAL A 345 4.10 -9.82 -1.13
C VAL A 345 5.45 -10.34 -1.62
N GLY A 346 5.45 -11.54 -2.19
CA GLY A 346 6.66 -12.24 -2.67
C GLY A 346 7.41 -13.07 -1.61
N GLN A 347 6.85 -13.21 -0.40
CA GLN A 347 7.40 -14.06 0.65
C GLN A 347 6.52 -15.29 0.87
N SER A 348 7.13 -16.49 0.96
CA SER A 348 6.38 -17.71 1.28
C SER A 348 5.71 -17.60 2.67
N GLY A 349 4.42 -17.91 2.73
CA GLY A 349 3.56 -17.72 3.88
C GLY A 349 2.99 -16.31 4.02
N GLY A 350 3.20 -15.45 3.02
CA GLY A 350 2.81 -14.06 3.02
C GLY A 350 2.09 -13.64 1.74
N GLY A 351 1.44 -12.48 1.81
CA GLY A 351 1.00 -11.79 0.60
C GLY A 351 -0.51 -11.83 0.34
N TRP A 352 -0.84 -11.55 -0.92
CA TRP A 352 -2.19 -11.39 -1.43
C TRP A 352 -2.66 -12.71 -2.02
N ALA A 353 -3.66 -13.33 -1.39
CA ALA A 353 -4.17 -14.65 -1.76
C ALA A 353 -5.63 -14.54 -2.23
N HIS A 354 -5.80 -14.17 -3.50
CA HIS A 354 -7.10 -14.00 -4.15
C HIS A 354 -7.59 -15.30 -4.78
N TYR A 355 -8.82 -15.70 -4.46
CA TYR A 355 -9.39 -16.96 -4.90
C TYR A 355 -10.84 -16.79 -5.35
N VAL A 356 -11.07 -16.99 -6.65
CA VAL A 356 -12.37 -16.84 -7.35
C VAL A 356 -12.61 -18.05 -8.27
N GLY A 357 -12.89 -17.87 -9.57
CA GLY A 357 -12.87 -18.94 -10.56
C GLY A 357 -11.52 -19.63 -10.73
N GLN A 358 -11.50 -20.63 -11.62
CA GLN A 358 -10.28 -21.32 -12.06
C GLN A 358 -9.79 -20.62 -13.34
N GLU A 359 -8.84 -19.70 -13.16
CA GLU A 359 -8.32 -18.77 -14.18
C GLU A 359 -6.90 -19.10 -14.63
#